data_AF-A0A482W7H1-F1
#
_entry.id   AF-A0A482W7H1-F1
#
_cell.length_a   1.000
_cell.length_b   1.000
_cell.length_c   1.000
_cell.angle_alpha   90.00
_cell.angle_beta   90.00
_cell.angle_gamma   90.00
#
_symmetry.space_group_name_H-M   'P 1'
#
loop_
_entity.id
_entity.type
_entity.pdbx_description
1 polymer ?
#
loop_
_entity_poly.entity_id
_entity_poly.type
_entity_poly.pdbx_seq_one_letter_code
_entity_poly.pdbx_strand_id
1 'polypeptide(L)'
;MDQLKGKVVNVVLTIQEGKGMETIKNLTFISANFNGRILESDPVNAEDCPCFNTNLIWEIEKKDLRKIRSSNQPLRVECLSIDNQNRRERFGHVLLDLRSAQIIDNTSQVPFRWQKLIGVRNKKRNCYPELFLSLTIRSHLEIQPQAPSEDVWQPEPRVEGSIPIKYLEDGYIMVGDQERCTEDYSLNVLIKHASNLDLLLPEVLVFHQNNNKYFMCIKMFGIPIKTKQFSKELQDKIVFEEKIVVRLLSHFDVLKQFFAEETFEVGFNSGNDLLGAATISFNGLTNLNEKLALDDCFFRFPSPNGITPVSSDGRKPSLSLEIFVIKNQDEVKSDYVSLVQNMIQDVSKASGDHSEETKQQELLLATEENLRQLEEWKERQKAEFEEQLKTIKEQELKKDRDEIEQKRVELNVNIKKCRDLQEELQEKLDELKLAKTLKKKRKSSSSLADVIAENQKKFADCEKELLIDYISNLQNDNESLKQIINEQKQQLDNIQKTALTKEQTTNLLHELKGLEEKFQVAQQTKTYFKEQWKKACQEIHDLKAEDYKQLQSQLRERREELDQLDHLYVTEEANELVTF
;
A
#
# COMPACT_ATOMS: atom_id res chain seq x y z
N MET A 1 -1.29 -30.70 20.91
CA MET A 1 -1.04 -29.27 21.21
C MET A 1 0.43 -28.98 21.47
N ASP A 2 1.20 -29.92 22.05
CA ASP A 2 2.64 -29.70 22.33
C ASP A 2 3.53 -29.74 21.08
N GLN A 3 3.00 -30.27 19.96
CA GLN A 3 3.66 -30.29 18.64
C GLN A 3 3.65 -28.93 17.91
N LEU A 4 2.87 -27.94 18.36
CA LEU A 4 2.77 -26.62 17.73
C LEU A 4 3.77 -25.63 18.36
N LYS A 5 4.63 -25.02 17.53
CA LYS A 5 5.62 -24.00 17.94
C LYS A 5 4.97 -22.61 18.04
N GLY A 6 5.38 -21.80 19.01
CA GLY A 6 4.87 -20.42 19.18
C GLY A 6 3.72 -20.25 20.18
N LYS A 7 3.44 -18.98 20.52
CA LYS A 7 2.39 -18.58 21.49
C LYS A 7 0.99 -18.49 20.86
N VAL A 8 0.94 -18.20 19.57
CA VAL A 8 -0.28 -18.07 18.75
C VAL A 8 -0.40 -19.31 17.84
N VAL A 9 -1.61 -19.66 17.45
CA VAL A 9 -1.92 -20.76 16.53
C VAL A 9 -3.06 -20.34 15.60
N ASN A 10 -3.09 -20.90 14.39
CA ASN A 10 -4.09 -20.57 13.39
C ASN A 10 -5.09 -21.72 13.25
N VAL A 11 -6.38 -21.43 13.42
CA VAL A 11 -7.47 -22.37 13.13
C VAL A 11 -7.91 -22.10 11.70
N VAL A 12 -7.79 -23.10 10.83
CA VAL A 12 -8.08 -22.98 9.39
C VAL A 12 -9.26 -23.88 9.04
N LEU A 13 -10.32 -23.27 8.52
CA LEU A 13 -11.46 -23.93 7.92
C LEU A 13 -11.37 -23.80 6.39
N THR A 14 -11.13 -24.89 5.70
CA THR A 14 -11.14 -24.94 4.24
C THR A 14 -12.47 -25.51 3.76
N ILE A 15 -13.12 -24.80 2.85
CA ILE A 15 -14.41 -25.21 2.26
C ILE A 15 -14.22 -25.25 0.75
N GLN A 16 -14.40 -26.44 0.16
CA GLN A 16 -14.12 -26.65 -1.25
C GLN A 16 -15.41 -26.58 -2.07
N GLU A 17 -16.38 -27.44 -1.76
CA GLU A 17 -17.62 -27.58 -2.53
C GLU A 17 -18.84 -27.88 -1.65
N GLY A 18 -20.02 -27.50 -2.14
CA GLY A 18 -21.31 -27.94 -1.62
C GLY A 18 -21.92 -29.02 -2.51
N LYS A 19 -22.87 -29.79 -1.98
CA LYS A 19 -23.66 -30.78 -2.74
C LYS A 19 -25.12 -30.71 -2.32
N GLY A 20 -26.04 -30.89 -3.28
CA GLY A 20 -27.48 -30.95 -3.00
C GLY A 20 -28.11 -29.59 -2.71
N MET A 21 -27.51 -28.52 -3.25
CA MET A 21 -27.95 -27.13 -3.06
C MET A 21 -28.94 -26.63 -4.11
N GLU A 22 -29.46 -27.55 -4.95
CA GLU A 22 -30.42 -27.32 -6.06
C GLU A 22 -31.65 -26.46 -5.72
N THR A 23 -32.06 -26.44 -4.45
CA THR A 23 -33.23 -25.67 -4.00
C THR A 23 -32.96 -24.19 -3.74
N ILE A 24 -31.69 -23.78 -3.70
CA ILE A 24 -31.28 -22.41 -3.44
C ILE A 24 -31.04 -21.75 -4.80
N LYS A 25 -31.92 -20.82 -5.18
CA LYS A 25 -31.88 -20.12 -6.48
C LYS A 25 -31.08 -18.82 -6.47
N ASN A 26 -30.55 -18.49 -5.30
CA ASN A 26 -30.01 -17.19 -4.96
C ASN A 26 -28.50 -17.31 -4.66
N LEU A 27 -27.78 -16.20 -4.83
CA LEU A 27 -26.35 -16.11 -4.56
C LEU A 27 -26.05 -16.55 -3.13
N THR A 28 -25.12 -17.49 -2.96
CA THR A 28 -24.87 -18.20 -1.71
C THR A 28 -23.46 -17.92 -1.19
N PHE A 29 -23.34 -17.65 0.10
CA PHE A 29 -22.06 -17.46 0.77
C PHE A 29 -22.05 -18.16 2.14
N ILE A 30 -20.85 -18.39 2.66
CA ILE A 30 -20.64 -19.10 3.93
C ILE A 30 -20.17 -18.11 4.97
N SER A 31 -20.81 -18.12 6.14
CA SER A 31 -20.43 -17.32 7.30
C SER A 31 -20.06 -18.24 8.44
N ALA A 32 -18.81 -18.21 8.88
CA ALA A 32 -18.33 -19.03 9.97
C ALA A 32 -18.02 -18.19 11.21
N ASN A 33 -18.60 -18.60 12.35
CA ASN A 33 -18.41 -17.98 13.65
C ASN A 33 -17.52 -18.85 14.53
N PHE A 34 -16.38 -18.31 14.92
CA PHE A 34 -15.45 -18.89 15.87
C PHE A 34 -15.30 -17.96 17.07
N ASN A 35 -15.87 -18.36 18.21
CA ASN A 35 -15.79 -17.64 19.49
C ASN A 35 -16.13 -16.14 19.41
N GLY A 36 -17.18 -15.79 18.64
CA GLY A 36 -17.64 -14.41 18.44
C GLY A 36 -16.95 -13.67 17.28
N ARG A 37 -15.95 -14.28 16.64
CA ARG A 37 -15.32 -13.75 15.42
C ARG A 37 -15.91 -14.40 14.19
N ILE A 38 -16.56 -13.61 13.36
CA ILE A 38 -17.24 -14.07 12.14
C ILE A 38 -16.34 -13.78 10.94
N LEU A 39 -16.12 -14.78 10.08
CA LEU A 39 -15.51 -14.63 8.76
C LEU A 39 -16.50 -15.10 7.69
N GLU A 40 -16.60 -14.36 6.60
CA GLU A 40 -17.52 -14.64 5.49
C GLU A 40 -16.71 -15.00 4.23
N SER A 41 -17.22 -15.92 3.42
CA SER A 41 -16.70 -16.22 2.09
C SER A 41 -17.27 -15.26 1.05
N ASP A 42 -16.64 -15.25 -0.12
CA ASP A 42 -17.22 -14.60 -1.28
C ASP A 42 -18.54 -15.27 -1.70
N PRO A 43 -19.46 -14.49 -2.29
CA PRO A 43 -20.71 -15.01 -2.78
C PRO A 43 -20.54 -15.80 -4.09
N VAL A 44 -21.07 -17.02 -4.11
CA VAL A 44 -21.03 -17.96 -5.25
C VAL A 44 -22.42 -18.13 -5.85
N ASN A 45 -22.50 -18.32 -7.17
CA ASN A 45 -23.76 -18.56 -7.87
C ASN A 45 -24.47 -19.82 -7.37
N ALA A 46 -25.80 -19.78 -7.48
CA ALA A 46 -26.66 -20.90 -7.16
C ALA A 46 -26.46 -22.06 -8.16
N GLU A 47 -25.72 -23.08 -7.75
CA GLU A 47 -25.50 -24.32 -8.50
C GLU A 47 -25.84 -25.54 -7.63
N ASP A 48 -26.05 -26.70 -8.25
CA ASP A 48 -26.33 -27.95 -7.52
C ASP A 48 -25.15 -28.38 -6.64
N CYS A 49 -23.93 -28.06 -7.11
CA CYS A 49 -22.66 -28.29 -6.44
C CYS A 49 -21.79 -27.01 -6.47
N PRO A 50 -22.06 -26.00 -5.63
CA PRO A 50 -21.34 -24.74 -5.69
C PRO A 50 -19.89 -24.91 -5.22
N CYS A 51 -18.93 -24.41 -6.00
CA CYS A 51 -17.51 -24.40 -5.64
C CYS A 51 -17.16 -23.14 -4.85
N PHE A 52 -16.91 -23.29 -3.56
CA PHE A 52 -16.53 -22.18 -2.68
C PHE A 52 -15.02 -21.93 -2.66
N ASN A 53 -14.21 -22.99 -2.71
CA ASN A 53 -12.74 -22.94 -2.70
C ASN A 53 -12.14 -21.87 -1.76
N THR A 54 -12.72 -21.72 -0.56
CA THR A 54 -12.41 -20.64 0.38
C THR A 54 -11.70 -21.18 1.61
N ASN A 55 -10.72 -20.42 2.11
CA ASN A 55 -10.05 -20.68 3.38
C ASN A 55 -10.38 -19.58 4.39
N LEU A 56 -11.02 -19.95 5.51
CA LEU A 56 -11.30 -19.05 6.62
C LEU A 56 -10.29 -19.32 7.74
N ILE A 57 -9.53 -18.29 8.15
CA ILE A 57 -8.39 -18.42 9.06
C ILE A 57 -8.61 -17.54 10.28
N TRP A 58 -8.61 -18.14 11.47
CA TRP A 58 -8.66 -17.43 12.74
C TRP A 58 -7.35 -17.56 13.50
N GLU A 59 -6.79 -16.43 13.93
CA GLU A 59 -5.62 -16.38 14.81
C GLU A 59 -6.05 -16.37 16.28
N ILE A 60 -5.49 -17.28 17.08
CA ILE A 60 -5.81 -17.40 18.51
C ILE A 60 -4.61 -17.83 19.34
N GLU A 61 -4.53 -17.37 20.58
CA GLU A 61 -3.50 -17.86 21.50
C GLU A 61 -3.66 -19.34 21.84
N LYS A 62 -2.54 -20.06 21.96
CA LYS A 62 -2.50 -21.48 22.33
C LYS A 62 -3.17 -21.76 23.69
N LYS A 63 -3.19 -20.79 24.60
CA LYS A 63 -3.87 -20.90 25.91
C LYS A 63 -5.38 -20.84 25.76
N ASP A 64 -5.88 -19.93 24.94
CA ASP A 64 -7.32 -19.77 24.74
C ASP A 64 -7.89 -20.84 23.83
N LEU A 65 -7.16 -21.29 22.80
CA LEU A 65 -7.57 -22.47 22.03
C LEU A 65 -7.68 -23.72 22.92
N ARG A 66 -6.80 -23.88 23.92
CA ARG A 66 -6.92 -24.97 24.90
C ARG A 66 -8.21 -24.85 25.71
N LYS A 67 -8.56 -23.65 26.18
CA LYS A 67 -9.83 -23.42 26.90
C LYS A 67 -11.03 -23.75 26.03
N ILE A 68 -11.06 -23.28 24.78
CA ILE A 68 -12.16 -23.50 23.82
C ILE A 68 -12.33 -24.99 23.48
N ARG A 69 -11.21 -25.71 23.29
CA ARG A 69 -11.24 -27.17 23.09
C ARG A 69 -11.71 -27.93 24.32
N SER A 70 -11.30 -27.50 25.52
CA SER A 70 -11.74 -28.10 26.78
C SER A 70 -13.21 -27.79 27.10
N SER A 71 -13.70 -26.61 26.73
CA SER A 71 -15.11 -26.22 26.90
C SER A 71 -16.03 -26.80 25.83
N ASN A 72 -15.50 -27.55 24.86
CA ASN A 72 -16.25 -28.15 23.75
C ASN A 72 -17.11 -27.13 22.99
N GLN A 73 -16.59 -25.92 22.81
CA GLN A 73 -17.31 -24.89 22.06
C GLN A 73 -17.19 -25.17 20.56
N PRO A 74 -18.30 -25.41 19.83
CA PRO A 74 -18.22 -25.73 18.41
C PRO A 74 -17.96 -24.48 17.57
N LEU A 75 -17.30 -24.65 16.43
CA LEU A 75 -17.22 -23.65 15.36
C LEU A 75 -18.51 -23.75 14.54
N ARG A 76 -19.27 -22.65 14.46
CA ARG A 76 -20.57 -22.62 13.78
C ARG A 76 -20.40 -22.09 12.37
N VAL A 77 -20.65 -22.92 11.38
CA VAL A 77 -20.63 -22.55 9.96
C VAL A 77 -22.07 -22.40 9.49
N GLU A 78 -22.44 -21.26 8.92
CA GLU A 78 -23.77 -20.96 8.41
C GLU A 78 -23.71 -20.75 6.90
N CYS A 79 -24.66 -21.31 6.17
CA CYS A 79 -24.85 -21.03 4.76
C CYS A 79 -26.01 -20.05 4.60
N LEU A 80 -25.73 -18.96 3.90
CA LEU A 80 -26.62 -17.82 3.72
C LEU A 80 -26.84 -17.60 2.23
N SER A 81 -28.08 -17.32 1.85
CA SER A 81 -28.46 -16.91 0.50
C SER A 81 -28.89 -15.45 0.48
N ILE A 82 -28.54 -14.73 -0.59
CA ILE A 82 -28.90 -13.33 -0.80
C ILE A 82 -30.08 -13.25 -1.78
N ASP A 83 -31.24 -12.82 -1.28
CA ASP A 83 -32.43 -12.58 -2.11
C ASP A 83 -32.24 -11.36 -3.04
N ASN A 84 -33.08 -11.21 -4.07
CA ASN A 84 -33.08 -10.09 -5.03
C ASN A 84 -33.29 -8.71 -4.36
N GLN A 85 -33.71 -8.68 -3.10
CA GLN A 85 -33.81 -7.48 -2.27
C GLN A 85 -32.58 -7.27 -1.35
N ASN A 86 -31.48 -7.97 -1.61
CA ASN A 86 -30.25 -7.99 -0.83
C ASN A 86 -30.45 -8.42 0.64
N ARG A 87 -31.44 -9.26 0.89
CA ARG A 87 -31.75 -9.80 2.22
C ARG A 87 -31.04 -11.14 2.40
N ARG A 88 -30.31 -11.28 3.52
CA ARG A 88 -29.58 -12.50 3.89
C ARG A 88 -30.54 -13.47 4.57
N GLU A 89 -30.83 -14.60 3.93
CA GLU A 89 -31.60 -15.69 4.53
C GLU A 89 -30.69 -16.87 4.85
N ARG A 90 -30.75 -17.36 6.08
CA ARG A 90 -30.04 -18.57 6.51
C ARG A 90 -30.84 -19.80 6.12
N PHE A 91 -30.25 -20.67 5.31
CA PHE A 91 -30.90 -21.93 4.92
C PHE A 91 -30.26 -23.17 5.53
N GLY A 92 -29.05 -23.09 6.10
CA GLY A 92 -28.42 -24.24 6.73
C GLY A 92 -27.26 -23.84 7.64
N HIS A 93 -26.91 -24.72 8.59
CA HIS A 93 -25.70 -24.56 9.41
C HIS A 93 -25.07 -25.90 9.77
N VAL A 94 -23.78 -25.89 10.06
CA VAL A 94 -22.98 -27.03 10.52
C VAL A 94 -22.21 -26.61 11.78
N LEU A 95 -22.15 -27.49 12.77
CA LEU A 95 -21.39 -27.29 14.00
C LEU A 95 -20.16 -28.21 13.98
N LEU A 96 -18.98 -27.63 13.92
CA LEU A 96 -17.72 -28.35 13.89
C LEU A 96 -17.11 -28.43 15.28
N ASP A 97 -16.84 -29.65 15.76
CA ASP A 97 -16.14 -29.85 17.02
C ASP A 97 -14.63 -29.60 16.85
N LEU A 98 -14.11 -28.59 17.53
CA LEU A 98 -12.69 -28.28 17.55
C LEU A 98 -11.84 -29.38 18.16
N ARG A 99 -12.38 -30.30 18.98
CA ARG A 99 -11.64 -31.45 19.49
C ARG A 99 -11.23 -32.40 18.37
N SER A 100 -12.07 -32.51 17.33
CA SER A 100 -11.84 -33.33 16.14
C SER A 100 -10.91 -32.67 15.10
N ALA A 101 -10.59 -31.39 15.27
CA ALA A 101 -9.67 -30.67 14.40
C ALA A 101 -8.27 -31.29 14.46
N GLN A 102 -7.74 -31.68 13.30
CA GLN A 102 -6.42 -32.27 13.20
C GLN A 102 -5.34 -31.19 13.26
N ILE A 103 -4.26 -31.52 13.96
CA ILE A 103 -3.07 -30.66 14.05
C ILE A 103 -2.15 -31.11 12.92
N ILE A 104 -1.95 -30.25 11.93
CA ILE A 104 -1.12 -30.54 10.75
C ILE A 104 0.15 -29.70 10.83
N ASP A 105 1.30 -30.36 10.65
CA ASP A 105 2.58 -29.73 10.36
C ASP A 105 2.77 -29.69 8.82
N ASN A 106 3.54 -28.73 8.29
CA ASN A 106 3.52 -28.19 6.91
C ASN A 106 3.54 -29.17 5.70
N THR A 107 3.54 -30.49 5.91
CA THR A 107 3.74 -31.55 4.91
C THR A 107 2.65 -32.63 4.87
N SER A 108 1.59 -32.56 5.70
CA SER A 108 0.54 -33.61 5.72
C SER A 108 -0.70 -33.27 4.87
N GLN A 109 -1.28 -34.29 4.23
CA GLN A 109 -2.54 -34.17 3.48
C GLN A 109 -3.68 -33.70 4.40
N VAL A 110 -4.43 -32.69 3.94
CA VAL A 110 -5.58 -32.13 4.66
C VAL A 110 -6.79 -33.08 4.51
N PRO A 111 -7.37 -33.61 5.60
CA PRO A 111 -8.50 -34.54 5.50
C PRO A 111 -9.82 -33.79 5.30
N PHE A 112 -10.47 -34.01 4.18
CA PHE A 112 -11.79 -33.44 3.91
C PHE A 112 -12.90 -34.41 4.30
N ARG A 113 -14.02 -33.88 4.79
CA ARG A 113 -15.21 -34.66 5.17
C ARG A 113 -16.47 -33.96 4.71
N TRP A 114 -17.42 -34.75 4.20
CA TRP A 114 -18.77 -34.31 3.91
C TRP A 114 -19.56 -34.12 5.19
N GLN A 115 -20.19 -32.95 5.35
CA GLN A 115 -21.01 -32.61 6.50
C GLN A 115 -22.40 -32.13 6.09
N LYS A 116 -23.43 -32.78 6.62
CA LYS A 116 -24.83 -32.45 6.38
C LYS A 116 -25.20 -31.12 7.04
N LEU A 117 -25.82 -30.23 6.28
CA LEU A 117 -26.37 -28.98 6.80
C LEU A 117 -27.63 -29.24 7.62
N ILE A 118 -27.67 -28.64 8.80
CA ILE A 118 -28.75 -28.73 9.78
C ILE A 118 -29.67 -27.51 9.62
N GLY A 119 -30.96 -27.69 9.85
CA GLY A 119 -31.96 -26.60 9.84
C GLY A 119 -32.48 -26.24 8.45
N VAL A 120 -32.23 -27.08 7.45
CA VAL A 120 -32.71 -26.88 6.07
C VAL A 120 -34.22 -27.05 6.01
N ARG A 121 -34.91 -25.99 5.58
CA ARG A 121 -36.37 -25.95 5.48
C ARG A 121 -36.86 -26.65 4.20
N ASN A 122 -36.60 -27.95 4.04
CA ASN A 122 -37.13 -28.72 2.90
C ASN A 122 -38.04 -29.85 3.37
N LYS A 123 -39.36 -29.67 3.23
CA LYS A 123 -40.38 -30.69 3.54
C LYS A 123 -40.76 -31.57 2.34
N LYS A 124 -40.16 -31.37 1.15
CA LYS A 124 -40.67 -31.96 -0.11
C LYS A 124 -39.72 -32.91 -0.85
N ARG A 125 -38.44 -33.02 -0.50
CA ARG A 125 -37.51 -34.00 -1.10
C ARG A 125 -36.46 -34.43 -0.06
N ASN A 126 -36.09 -35.71 -0.05
CA ASN A 126 -35.05 -36.32 0.79
C ASN A 126 -33.61 -35.86 0.41
N CYS A 127 -33.44 -34.62 -0.08
CA CYS A 127 -32.14 -34.07 -0.45
C CYS A 127 -31.66 -33.18 0.70
N TYR A 128 -30.67 -33.66 1.46
CA TYR A 128 -30.03 -32.91 2.53
C TYR A 128 -28.75 -32.30 1.96
N PRO A 129 -28.61 -30.96 1.91
CA PRO A 129 -27.41 -30.36 1.37
C PRO A 129 -26.22 -30.64 2.29
N GLU A 130 -25.07 -30.93 1.67
CA GLU A 130 -23.83 -31.29 2.34
C GLU A 130 -22.71 -30.32 1.93
N LEU A 131 -21.76 -30.08 2.83
CA LEU A 131 -20.55 -29.31 2.59
C LEU A 131 -19.31 -30.19 2.67
N PHE A 132 -18.40 -30.04 1.73
CA PHE A 132 -17.08 -30.65 1.76
C PHE A 132 -16.09 -29.68 2.40
N LEU A 133 -15.75 -29.98 3.66
CA LEU A 133 -14.95 -29.08 4.49
C LEU A 133 -13.87 -29.81 5.29
N SER A 134 -12.83 -29.06 5.66
CA SER A 134 -11.77 -29.53 6.53
C SER A 134 -11.45 -28.50 7.60
N LEU A 135 -11.30 -28.97 8.85
CA LEU A 135 -10.94 -28.15 9.99
C LEU A 135 -9.57 -28.57 10.51
N THR A 136 -8.60 -27.66 10.40
CA THR A 136 -7.20 -27.92 10.73
C THR A 136 -6.66 -26.86 11.68
N ILE A 137 -5.73 -27.25 12.55
CA ILE A 137 -5.00 -26.34 13.44
C ILE A 137 -3.56 -26.34 12.97
N ARG A 138 -3.07 -25.16 12.57
CA ARG A 138 -1.71 -24.95 12.09
C ARG A 138 -0.94 -24.10 13.09
N SER A 139 0.39 -24.25 13.10
CA SER A 139 1.24 -23.35 13.86
C SER A 139 1.03 -21.93 13.34
N HIS A 140 0.96 -20.94 14.23
CA HIS A 140 1.21 -19.57 13.81
C HIS A 140 2.68 -19.55 13.43
N LEU A 141 2.94 -19.79 12.15
CA LEU A 141 4.12 -19.21 11.55
C LEU A 141 3.97 -17.74 11.88
N GLU A 142 4.94 -17.20 12.63
CA GLU A 142 5.15 -15.77 12.56
C GLU A 142 5.19 -15.49 11.06
N ILE A 143 4.14 -14.84 10.58
CA ILE A 143 4.29 -13.99 9.44
C ILE A 143 5.14 -12.85 9.99
N GLN A 144 6.44 -13.12 10.21
CA GLN A 144 7.44 -12.22 9.63
C GLN A 144 6.88 -11.93 8.25
N PRO A 145 6.67 -10.65 7.88
CA PRO A 145 6.09 -10.30 6.59
C PRO A 145 6.68 -11.28 5.61
N GLN A 146 5.83 -12.21 5.13
CA GLN A 146 6.33 -13.28 4.30
C GLN A 146 7.17 -12.56 3.28
N ALA A 147 8.44 -12.94 3.17
CA ALA A 147 9.17 -12.68 1.95
C ALA A 147 8.14 -12.93 0.85
N PRO A 148 7.83 -11.88 0.05
CA PRO A 148 6.68 -11.86 -0.83
C PRO A 148 6.65 -13.21 -1.48
N SER A 149 5.50 -13.91 -1.42
CA SER A 149 5.34 -15.20 -2.07
C SER A 149 6.11 -15.16 -3.40
N GLU A 150 7.30 -15.76 -3.40
CA GLU A 150 7.89 -16.21 -4.63
C GLU A 150 6.80 -17.15 -5.16
N ASP A 151 6.35 -16.82 -6.36
CA ASP A 151 5.42 -17.61 -7.18
C ASP A 151 3.94 -17.21 -7.11
N VAL A 152 3.68 -15.95 -7.48
CA VAL A 152 2.67 -15.70 -8.55
C VAL A 152 3.33 -15.18 -9.83
N TRP A 153 4.64 -14.90 -9.81
CA TRP A 153 5.42 -14.49 -10.97
C TRP A 153 6.82 -15.10 -10.90
N GLN A 154 6.91 -16.41 -11.17
CA GLN A 154 8.20 -17.04 -11.47
C GLN A 154 8.87 -16.27 -12.62
N PRO A 155 10.20 -16.03 -12.59
CA PRO A 155 10.91 -15.75 -13.82
C PRO A 155 10.70 -16.95 -14.74
N GLU A 156 10.02 -16.76 -15.87
CA GLU A 156 10.08 -17.77 -16.91
C GLU A 156 11.57 -18.00 -17.22
N PRO A 157 12.05 -19.25 -17.21
CA PRO A 157 13.41 -19.53 -17.64
C PRO A 157 13.56 -18.98 -19.06
N ARG A 158 14.55 -18.10 -19.26
CA ARG A 158 14.84 -17.56 -20.59
C ARG A 158 15.02 -18.71 -21.56
N VAL A 159 14.41 -18.59 -22.73
CA VAL A 159 14.53 -19.55 -23.81
C VAL A 159 16.02 -19.77 -24.10
N GLU A 160 16.46 -21.03 -24.14
CA GLU A 160 17.82 -21.40 -24.54
C GLU A 160 18.13 -20.77 -25.91
N GLY A 161 18.97 -19.72 -25.92
CA GLY A 161 19.31 -18.95 -27.12
C GLY A 161 19.40 -17.42 -26.93
N SER A 162 18.86 -16.86 -25.85
CA SER A 162 18.92 -15.40 -25.60
C SER A 162 20.30 -14.92 -25.13
N ILE A 163 20.66 -13.66 -25.43
CA ILE A 163 21.91 -13.02 -25.00
C ILE A 163 22.08 -13.11 -23.46
N PRO A 164 23.24 -13.57 -22.94
CA PRO A 164 23.44 -13.77 -21.51
C PRO A 164 23.43 -12.43 -20.74
N ILE A 165 22.79 -12.44 -19.56
CA ILE A 165 22.82 -11.31 -18.62
C ILE A 165 23.46 -11.75 -17.31
N LYS A 166 24.37 -10.92 -16.79
CA LYS A 166 25.01 -11.11 -15.49
C LYS A 166 24.80 -9.88 -14.62
N TYR A 167 24.33 -10.08 -13.40
CA TYR A 167 24.20 -9.03 -12.40
C TYR A 167 25.53 -8.92 -11.65
N LEU A 168 26.11 -7.71 -11.64
CA LEU A 168 27.33 -7.42 -10.89
C LEU A 168 26.99 -6.87 -9.50
N GLU A 169 27.87 -7.11 -8.53
CA GLU A 169 27.68 -6.65 -7.13
C GLU A 169 27.62 -5.11 -7.02
N ASP A 170 28.23 -4.40 -7.98
CA ASP A 170 28.27 -2.93 -8.04
C ASP A 170 26.97 -2.30 -8.57
N GLY A 171 25.92 -3.09 -8.82
CA GLY A 171 24.61 -2.64 -9.31
C GLY A 171 24.51 -2.47 -10.84
N TYR A 172 25.53 -2.90 -11.58
CA TYR A 172 25.54 -2.92 -13.05
C TYR A 172 24.99 -4.24 -13.60
N ILE A 173 24.26 -4.15 -14.71
CA ILE A 173 23.76 -5.32 -15.44
C ILE A 173 24.62 -5.48 -16.71
N MET A 174 25.41 -6.54 -16.77
CA MET A 174 26.22 -6.84 -17.95
C MET A 174 25.39 -7.64 -18.96
N VAL A 175 25.36 -7.19 -20.21
CA VAL A 175 24.63 -7.82 -21.31
C VAL A 175 25.65 -8.27 -22.35
N GLY A 176 25.75 -9.58 -22.60
CA GLY A 176 26.72 -10.15 -23.54
C GLY A 176 28.01 -10.69 -22.89
N ASP A 177 29.06 -10.84 -23.70
CA ASP A 177 30.29 -11.53 -23.33
C ASP A 177 31.27 -10.66 -22.53
N GLN A 178 31.84 -11.22 -21.46
CA GLN A 178 32.59 -10.51 -20.42
C GLN A 178 33.89 -9.87 -20.93
N GLU A 179 34.44 -10.36 -22.04
CA GLU A 179 35.71 -9.85 -22.61
C GLU A 179 35.52 -8.71 -23.63
N ARG A 180 34.31 -8.52 -24.17
CA ARG A 180 34.04 -7.54 -25.24
C ARG A 180 33.11 -6.40 -24.82
N CYS A 181 32.45 -6.52 -23.67
CA CYS A 181 31.33 -5.69 -23.24
C CYS A 181 31.70 -4.81 -22.04
N THR A 182 32.54 -3.78 -22.25
CA THR A 182 33.06 -2.92 -21.17
C THR A 182 32.52 -1.49 -21.17
N GLU A 183 31.63 -1.12 -22.09
CA GLU A 183 31.14 0.26 -22.19
C GLU A 183 29.94 0.49 -21.26
N ASP A 184 29.92 1.66 -20.60
CA ASP A 184 28.84 2.07 -19.68
C ASP A 184 27.69 2.77 -20.42
N TYR A 185 26.51 2.17 -20.29
CA TYR A 185 25.25 2.67 -20.79
C TYR A 185 24.24 2.82 -19.66
N SER A 186 23.39 3.84 -19.75
CA SER A 186 22.25 4.04 -18.84
C SER A 186 20.95 3.99 -19.62
N LEU A 187 20.13 2.96 -19.35
CA LEU A 187 18.76 2.85 -19.84
C LEU A 187 17.83 3.65 -18.91
N ASN A 188 17.10 4.59 -19.49
CA ASN A 188 16.19 5.46 -18.77
C ASN A 188 14.76 5.17 -19.24
N VAL A 189 13.88 4.85 -18.29
CA VAL A 189 12.44 4.67 -18.52
C VAL A 189 11.71 5.74 -17.72
N LEU A 190 11.02 6.63 -18.42
CA LEU A 190 10.21 7.70 -17.84
C LEU A 190 8.74 7.35 -18.03
N ILE A 191 8.02 7.18 -16.91
CA ILE A 191 6.56 7.09 -16.94
C ILE A 191 6.04 8.51 -17.04
N LYS A 192 5.22 8.85 -18.06
CA LYS A 192 4.66 10.20 -18.26
C LYS A 192 3.25 10.32 -17.67
N HIS A 193 2.35 9.43 -18.06
CA HIS A 193 0.99 9.44 -17.53
C HIS A 193 0.28 8.11 -17.74
N ALA A 194 -0.72 7.83 -16.91
CA ALA A 194 -1.67 6.75 -17.12
C ALA A 194 -3.09 7.32 -17.13
N SER A 195 -4.00 6.68 -17.88
CA SER A 195 -5.38 7.13 -18.00
C SER A 195 -6.37 5.96 -17.94
N ASN A 196 -7.60 6.24 -17.49
CA ASN A 196 -8.72 5.31 -17.40
C ASN A 196 -8.40 4.04 -16.57
N LEU A 197 -7.67 4.20 -15.47
CA LEU A 197 -7.29 3.08 -14.59
C LEU A 197 -8.47 2.58 -13.72
N ASP A 198 -9.53 3.37 -13.63
CA ASP A 198 -10.82 3.02 -13.04
C ASP A 198 -11.48 1.82 -13.73
N LEU A 199 -11.23 1.61 -15.02
CA LEU A 199 -11.75 0.46 -15.78
C LEU A 199 -11.17 -0.90 -15.34
N LEU A 200 -10.07 -0.89 -14.58
CA LEU A 200 -9.48 -2.10 -14.00
C LEU A 200 -10.12 -2.48 -12.65
N LEU A 201 -11.03 -1.65 -12.13
CA LEU A 201 -11.75 -1.91 -10.89
C LEU A 201 -13.18 -2.43 -11.16
N PRO A 202 -13.69 -3.36 -10.34
CA PRO A 202 -15.12 -3.70 -10.34
C PRO A 202 -15.98 -2.46 -10.05
N GLU A 203 -17.11 -2.29 -10.76
CA GLU A 203 -18.01 -1.11 -10.64
C GLU A 203 -18.39 -0.75 -9.21
N VAL A 204 -18.47 -1.74 -8.30
CA VAL A 204 -18.82 -1.55 -6.88
C VAL A 204 -17.74 -0.78 -6.11
N LEU A 205 -16.48 -0.86 -6.53
CA LEU A 205 -15.34 -0.21 -5.85
C LEU A 205 -15.01 1.19 -6.40
N VAL A 206 -15.58 1.58 -7.54
CA VAL A 206 -15.39 2.90 -8.16
C VAL A 206 -16.12 4.01 -7.37
N PHE A 207 -17.21 3.66 -6.66
CA PHE A 207 -18.08 4.62 -5.95
C PHE A 207 -17.91 4.66 -4.43
N HIS A 208 -16.98 3.88 -3.88
CA HIS A 208 -16.64 3.95 -2.46
C HIS A 208 -15.34 4.74 -2.29
N GLN A 209 -15.26 5.61 -1.28
CA GLN A 209 -14.05 6.33 -0.91
C GLN A 209 -12.93 5.32 -0.62
N ASN A 210 -12.20 4.93 -1.65
CA ASN A 210 -11.17 3.92 -1.58
C ASN A 210 -9.93 4.57 -0.97
N ASN A 211 -9.68 4.34 0.31
CA ASN A 211 -8.38 4.62 0.95
C ASN A 211 -7.27 3.66 0.48
N ASN A 212 -7.50 2.93 -0.62
CA ASN A 212 -6.56 1.98 -1.16
C ASN A 212 -5.37 2.71 -1.78
N LYS A 213 -4.17 2.26 -1.43
CA LYS A 213 -2.92 2.76 -1.99
C LYS A 213 -2.60 1.96 -3.25
N TYR A 214 -2.50 2.66 -4.37
CA TYR A 214 -2.14 2.08 -5.66
C TYR A 214 -0.65 2.29 -5.94
N PHE A 215 -0.01 1.34 -6.62
CA PHE A 215 1.34 1.51 -7.17
C PHE A 215 1.50 0.70 -8.46
N MET A 216 2.45 1.11 -9.28
CA MET A 216 2.87 0.35 -10.45
C MET A 216 4.12 -0.46 -10.13
N CYS A 217 4.20 -1.66 -10.66
CA CYS A 217 5.35 -2.55 -10.57
C CYS A 217 5.85 -2.83 -11.97
N ILE A 218 7.07 -2.40 -12.28
CA ILE A 218 7.71 -2.60 -13.58
C ILE A 218 8.76 -3.70 -13.43
N LYS A 219 8.65 -4.77 -14.20
CA LYS A 219 9.61 -5.86 -14.22
C LYS A 219 10.50 -5.73 -15.45
N MET A 220 11.72 -5.23 -15.26
CA MET A 220 12.73 -5.14 -16.33
C MET A 220 13.91 -6.04 -16.01
N PHE A 221 14.33 -6.86 -16.96
CA PHE A 221 15.48 -7.77 -16.81
C PHE A 221 15.40 -8.61 -15.53
N GLY A 222 14.23 -9.13 -15.17
CA GLY A 222 14.03 -9.93 -13.95
C GLY A 222 14.00 -9.14 -12.63
N ILE A 223 14.20 -7.81 -12.65
CA ILE A 223 14.18 -6.96 -11.45
C ILE A 223 12.80 -6.26 -11.35
N PRO A 224 12.02 -6.49 -10.27
CA PRO A 224 10.78 -5.76 -10.02
C PRO A 224 11.06 -4.40 -9.37
N ILE A 225 10.63 -3.33 -10.03
CA ILE A 225 10.76 -1.94 -9.58
C ILE A 225 9.37 -1.38 -9.26
N LYS A 226 9.15 -0.93 -8.03
CA LYS A 226 7.86 -0.38 -7.57
C LYS A 226 7.89 1.14 -7.57
N THR A 227 6.85 1.77 -8.12
CA THR A 227 6.66 3.23 -8.13
C THR A 227 6.16 3.74 -6.78
N LYS A 228 6.13 5.07 -6.58
CA LYS A 228 5.54 5.64 -5.37
C LYS A 228 4.05 5.30 -5.29
N GLN A 229 3.60 5.04 -4.06
CA GLN A 229 2.20 4.78 -3.78
C GLN A 229 1.38 6.07 -3.90
N PHE A 230 0.20 5.98 -4.51
CA PHE A 230 -0.73 7.11 -4.64
C PHE A 230 -2.17 6.69 -4.36
N SER A 231 -3.01 7.66 -4.01
CA SER A 231 -4.43 7.47 -3.67
C SER A 231 -5.34 8.46 -4.41
N LYS A 232 -4.89 8.95 -5.57
CA LYS A 232 -5.64 9.89 -6.43
C LYS A 232 -6.82 9.18 -7.11
N GLU A 233 -7.82 9.96 -7.49
CA GLU A 233 -8.97 9.50 -8.29
C GLU A 233 -8.48 8.92 -9.64
N LEU A 234 -8.86 7.66 -9.91
CA LEU A 234 -8.38 6.87 -11.05
C LEU A 234 -9.11 7.15 -12.38
N GLN A 235 -10.12 8.03 -12.34
CA GLN A 235 -10.95 8.42 -13.49
C GLN A 235 -10.26 9.44 -14.39
N ASP A 236 -9.28 10.18 -13.86
CA ASP A 236 -8.56 11.23 -14.57
C ASP A 236 -7.18 10.78 -15.08
N LYS A 237 -6.58 11.60 -15.95
CA LYS A 237 -5.21 11.44 -16.42
C LYS A 237 -4.23 11.64 -15.26
N ILE A 238 -3.59 10.57 -14.81
CA ILE A 238 -2.61 10.60 -13.72
C ILE A 238 -1.24 10.81 -14.33
N VAL A 239 -0.65 11.98 -14.08
CA VAL A 239 0.73 12.28 -14.48
C VAL A 239 1.68 11.60 -13.49
N PHE A 240 2.56 10.77 -14.04
CA PHE A 240 3.71 10.23 -13.34
C PHE A 240 4.93 10.97 -13.90
N GLU A 241 5.84 11.43 -13.06
CA GLU A 241 7.12 12.00 -13.50
C GLU A 241 8.24 11.17 -12.89
N GLU A 242 8.07 9.85 -12.93
CA GLU A 242 9.01 8.91 -12.34
C GLU A 242 9.99 8.40 -13.41
N LYS A 243 11.28 8.68 -13.17
CA LYS A 243 12.39 8.25 -14.00
C LYS A 243 13.09 7.06 -13.35
N ILE A 244 13.11 5.93 -14.03
CA ILE A 244 13.84 4.73 -13.64
C ILE A 244 15.11 4.65 -14.47
N VAL A 245 16.26 4.45 -13.82
CA VAL A 245 17.57 4.36 -14.47
C VAL A 245 18.18 3.01 -14.17
N VAL A 246 18.53 2.27 -15.21
CA VAL A 246 19.23 0.98 -15.13
C VAL A 246 20.59 1.14 -15.79
N ARG A 247 21.66 0.80 -15.07
CA ARG A 247 23.04 0.84 -15.60
C ARG A 247 23.38 -0.49 -16.27
N LEU A 248 23.84 -0.41 -17.50
CA LEU A 248 24.14 -1.54 -18.38
C LEU A 248 25.60 -1.49 -18.80
N LEU A 249 26.29 -2.64 -18.76
CA LEU A 249 27.61 -2.81 -19.35
C LEU A 249 27.49 -3.71 -20.58
N SER A 250 27.75 -3.16 -21.76
CA SER A 250 27.62 -3.88 -23.03
C SER A 250 28.34 -3.17 -24.17
N HIS A 251 28.42 -3.81 -25.33
CA HIS A 251 28.66 -3.12 -26.60
C HIS A 251 27.33 -2.67 -27.22
N PHE A 252 27.32 -1.56 -27.98
CA PHE A 252 26.10 -1.00 -28.57
C PHE A 252 25.37 -1.98 -29.51
N ASP A 253 26.10 -2.69 -30.37
CA ASP A 253 25.50 -3.65 -31.31
C ASP A 253 24.80 -4.82 -30.59
N VAL A 254 25.37 -5.27 -29.47
CA VAL A 254 24.81 -6.34 -28.63
C VAL A 254 23.56 -5.84 -27.89
N LEU A 255 23.58 -4.60 -27.38
CA LEU A 255 22.40 -3.98 -26.77
C LEU A 255 21.25 -3.83 -27.77
N LYS A 256 21.57 -3.45 -29.00
CA LYS A 256 20.56 -3.29 -30.04
C LYS A 256 19.86 -4.61 -30.38
N GLN A 257 20.62 -5.69 -30.49
CA GLN A 257 20.05 -7.02 -30.68
C GLN A 257 19.24 -7.46 -29.44
N PHE A 258 19.76 -7.18 -28.25
CA PHE A 258 19.09 -7.48 -26.99
C PHE A 258 17.74 -6.77 -26.83
N PHE A 259 17.67 -5.47 -27.12
CA PHE A 259 16.40 -4.71 -27.08
C PHE A 259 15.42 -5.12 -28.19
N ALA A 260 15.88 -5.72 -29.28
CA ALA A 260 14.98 -6.23 -30.32
C ALA A 260 14.22 -7.49 -29.87
N GLU A 261 14.82 -8.30 -29.00
CA GLU A 261 14.27 -9.57 -28.50
C GLU A 261 13.54 -9.41 -27.15
N GLU A 262 13.98 -8.46 -26.31
CA GLU A 262 13.47 -8.32 -24.95
C GLU A 262 12.15 -7.53 -24.89
N THR A 263 11.29 -7.92 -23.94
CA THR A 263 10.09 -7.17 -23.53
C THR A 263 10.05 -7.05 -22.02
N PHE A 264 9.31 -6.07 -21.50
CA PHE A 264 9.15 -5.87 -20.07
C PHE A 264 7.69 -5.67 -19.71
N GLU A 265 7.33 -5.98 -18.46
CA GLU A 265 5.94 -5.95 -18.00
C GLU A 265 5.72 -4.84 -16.97
N VAL A 266 4.58 -4.17 -17.08
CA VAL A 266 4.12 -3.15 -16.14
C VAL A 266 2.80 -3.61 -15.52
N GLY A 267 2.83 -3.93 -14.24
CA GLY A 267 1.65 -4.28 -13.44
C GLY A 267 1.10 -3.10 -12.65
N PHE A 268 -0.20 -2.85 -12.72
CA PHE A 268 -0.91 -1.91 -11.86
C PHE A 268 -1.52 -2.65 -10.67
N ASN A 269 -1.14 -2.28 -9.45
CA ASN A 269 -1.49 -2.99 -8.23
C ASN A 269 -2.25 -2.10 -7.23
N SER A 270 -3.20 -2.69 -6.50
CA SER A 270 -3.86 -2.09 -5.33
C SER A 270 -3.51 -2.92 -4.10
N GLY A 271 -2.70 -2.38 -3.19
CA GLY A 271 -2.17 -3.17 -2.08
C GLY A 271 -1.40 -4.41 -2.56
N ASN A 272 -1.94 -5.60 -2.35
CA ASN A 272 -1.33 -6.86 -2.80
C ASN A 272 -1.97 -7.45 -4.06
N ASP A 273 -3.01 -6.82 -4.59
CA ASP A 273 -3.78 -7.34 -5.72
C ASP A 273 -3.33 -6.69 -7.03
N LEU A 274 -2.98 -7.52 -8.02
CA LEU A 274 -2.71 -7.08 -9.38
C LEU A 274 -4.03 -6.84 -10.11
N LEU A 275 -4.27 -5.59 -10.52
CA LEU A 275 -5.49 -5.18 -11.22
C LEU A 275 -5.34 -5.28 -12.74
N GLY A 276 -4.14 -5.04 -13.26
CA GLY A 276 -3.86 -5.15 -14.69
C GLY A 276 -2.38 -5.21 -15.02
N ALA A 277 -2.03 -5.83 -16.15
CA ALA A 277 -0.66 -5.93 -16.65
C ALA A 277 -0.57 -5.44 -18.10
N ALA A 278 0.52 -4.75 -18.45
CA ALA A 278 0.83 -4.31 -19.80
C ALA A 278 2.23 -4.80 -20.18
N THR A 279 2.34 -5.53 -21.29
CA THR A 279 3.63 -5.97 -21.85
C THR A 279 4.11 -4.96 -22.88
N ILE A 280 5.35 -4.51 -22.73
CA ILE A 280 5.94 -3.42 -23.51
C ILE A 280 7.21 -3.94 -24.17
N SER A 281 7.33 -3.70 -25.47
CA SER A 281 8.52 -4.10 -26.23
C SER A 281 9.49 -2.93 -26.36
N PHE A 282 10.79 -3.22 -26.34
CA PHE A 282 11.83 -2.25 -26.64
C PHE A 282 12.07 -2.07 -28.16
N ASN A 283 11.26 -2.73 -28.99
CA ASN A 283 11.34 -2.67 -30.45
C ASN A 283 11.12 -1.22 -30.94
N GLY A 284 12.21 -0.54 -31.30
CA GLY A 284 12.24 0.89 -31.65
C GLY A 284 13.47 1.64 -31.12
N LEU A 285 14.14 1.12 -30.09
CA LEU A 285 15.41 1.65 -29.58
C LEU A 285 16.58 1.25 -30.49
N THR A 286 16.70 1.95 -31.63
CA THR A 286 17.71 1.62 -32.64
C THR A 286 18.98 2.46 -32.56
N ASN A 287 18.94 3.62 -31.90
CA ASN A 287 20.03 4.59 -31.76
C ASN A 287 20.22 5.06 -30.31
N LEU A 288 21.46 5.45 -29.96
CA LEU A 288 21.76 6.14 -28.70
C LEU A 288 21.10 7.52 -28.67
N ASN A 289 20.59 7.91 -27.50
CA ASN A 289 19.91 9.18 -27.23
C ASN A 289 18.57 9.40 -27.96
N GLU A 290 18.07 8.41 -28.71
CA GLU A 290 16.74 8.47 -29.31
C GLU A 290 15.67 8.15 -28.25
N LYS A 291 14.66 9.02 -28.16
CA LYS A 291 13.56 8.87 -27.21
C LYS A 291 12.42 8.09 -27.86
N LEU A 292 12.21 6.86 -27.43
CA LEU A 292 11.07 6.05 -27.81
C LEU A 292 9.87 6.45 -26.93
N ALA A 293 8.97 7.28 -27.47
CA ALA A 293 7.69 7.61 -26.84
C ALA A 293 6.65 6.54 -27.19
N LEU A 294 6.11 5.89 -26.17
CA LEU A 294 5.06 4.88 -26.28
C LEU A 294 3.81 5.42 -25.59
N ASP A 295 2.91 6.03 -26.35
CA ASP A 295 1.75 6.73 -25.79
C ASP A 295 0.54 5.81 -25.53
N ASP A 296 0.48 4.60 -26.12
CA ASP A 296 -0.68 3.71 -26.12
C ASP A 296 -0.41 2.29 -25.55
N CYS A 297 0.23 2.17 -24.39
CA CYS A 297 0.40 0.86 -23.74
C CYS A 297 -0.87 0.47 -22.96
N PHE A 298 -1.63 -0.52 -23.43
CA PHE A 298 -2.91 -0.89 -22.80
C PHE A 298 -2.75 -1.95 -21.70
N PHE A 299 -3.41 -1.72 -20.56
CA PHE A 299 -3.49 -2.73 -19.50
C PHE A 299 -4.50 -3.83 -19.83
N ARG A 300 -4.14 -5.07 -19.51
CA ARG A 300 -4.98 -6.28 -19.64
C ARG A 300 -5.26 -6.86 -18.26
N PHE A 301 -6.41 -7.48 -18.07
CA PHE A 301 -6.69 -8.19 -16.82
C PHE A 301 -5.76 -9.39 -16.65
N PRO A 302 -5.33 -9.71 -15.41
CA PRO A 302 -4.56 -10.91 -15.09
C PRO A 302 -5.48 -12.14 -15.16
N SER A 303 -5.76 -12.58 -16.38
CA SER A 303 -6.52 -13.80 -16.68
C SER A 303 -5.81 -14.53 -17.82
N PRO A 304 -6.01 -15.86 -17.96
CA PRO A 304 -5.34 -16.66 -18.99
C PRO A 304 -5.57 -16.17 -20.43
N ASN A 305 -6.64 -15.39 -20.66
CA ASN A 305 -7.04 -14.87 -21.97
C ASN A 305 -6.78 -13.37 -22.15
N GLY A 306 -6.18 -12.68 -21.16
CA GLY A 306 -5.65 -11.31 -21.28
C GLY A 306 -6.58 -10.28 -21.94
N ILE A 307 -7.83 -10.15 -21.48
CA ILE A 307 -8.80 -9.20 -22.06
C ILE A 307 -8.46 -7.77 -21.63
N THR A 308 -8.39 -6.84 -22.59
CA THR A 308 -8.34 -5.39 -22.33
C THR A 308 -9.75 -4.89 -22.04
N PRO A 309 -10.05 -4.34 -20.85
CA PRO A 309 -11.36 -3.76 -20.60
C PRO A 309 -11.60 -2.57 -21.52
N VAL A 310 -12.81 -2.52 -22.08
CA VAL A 310 -13.28 -1.41 -22.92
C VAL A 310 -14.53 -0.86 -22.28
N SER A 311 -14.53 0.44 -22.00
CA SER A 311 -15.71 1.16 -21.52
C SER A 311 -16.81 1.21 -22.60
N SER A 312 -18.06 1.49 -22.21
CA SER A 312 -19.18 1.73 -23.14
C SER A 312 -18.88 2.83 -24.17
N ASP A 313 -17.98 3.75 -23.82
CA ASP A 313 -17.54 4.87 -24.67
C ASP A 313 -16.29 4.53 -25.51
N GLY A 314 -15.83 3.26 -25.52
CA GLY A 314 -14.66 2.82 -26.27
C GLY A 314 -13.29 3.12 -25.62
N ARG A 315 -13.29 3.71 -24.42
CA ARG A 315 -12.05 4.02 -23.67
C ARG A 315 -11.41 2.75 -23.10
N LYS A 316 -10.07 2.71 -23.10
CA LYS A 316 -9.25 1.62 -22.58
C LYS A 316 -8.26 2.17 -21.54
N PRO A 317 -7.85 1.37 -20.54
CA PRO A 317 -6.79 1.76 -19.61
C PRO A 317 -5.46 1.83 -20.37
N SER A 318 -4.84 3.00 -20.41
CA SER A 318 -3.60 3.23 -21.15
C SER A 318 -2.50 3.82 -20.28
N LEU A 319 -1.26 3.52 -20.65
CA LEU A 319 -0.03 3.99 -20.03
C LEU A 319 0.87 4.59 -21.11
N SER A 320 1.38 5.78 -20.84
CA SER A 320 2.31 6.49 -21.71
C SER A 320 3.69 6.56 -21.07
N LEU A 321 4.69 6.05 -21.78
CA LEU A 321 6.08 5.91 -21.34
C LEU A 321 7.05 6.49 -22.37
N GLU A 322 8.23 6.87 -21.91
CA GLU A 322 9.34 7.31 -22.76
C GLU A 322 10.61 6.57 -22.36
N ILE A 323 11.28 5.93 -23.33
CA ILE A 323 12.46 5.10 -23.09
C ILE A 323 13.63 5.63 -23.91
N PHE A 324 14.81 5.78 -23.32
CA PHE A 324 16.03 6.20 -24.01
C PHE A 324 17.30 5.64 -23.37
N VAL A 325 18.33 5.41 -24.18
CA VAL A 325 19.65 4.89 -23.75
C VAL A 325 20.72 5.96 -23.95
N ILE A 326 21.53 6.21 -22.93
CA ILE A 326 22.65 7.18 -22.95
C ILE A 326 23.96 6.44 -22.73
N LYS A 327 25.02 6.81 -23.45
CA LYS A 327 26.40 6.38 -23.17
C LYS A 327 27.04 7.32 -22.16
N ASN A 328 27.54 6.78 -21.05
CA ASN A 328 28.24 7.59 -20.05
C ASN A 328 29.72 7.69 -20.47
N GLN A 329 30.18 8.87 -20.89
CA GLN A 329 31.61 9.14 -21.08
C GLN A 329 32.14 9.97 -19.90
N ASP A 330 33.34 9.62 -19.41
CA ASP A 330 34.08 10.39 -18.42
C ASP A 330 34.59 11.72 -19.02
N GLU A 331 33.78 12.78 -18.96
CA GLU A 331 34.21 14.15 -19.28
C GLU A 331 34.87 14.82 -18.07
N VAL A 332 36.16 14.55 -17.80
CA VAL A 332 37.03 15.51 -17.10
C VAL A 332 38.48 15.33 -17.57
N LYS A 333 39.11 16.45 -18.01
CA LYS A 333 40.57 16.71 -18.20
C LYS A 333 41.12 16.83 -19.65
N SER A 334 40.64 17.76 -20.47
CA SER A 334 41.38 18.11 -21.71
C SER A 334 41.64 19.60 -21.97
N ASP A 335 40.89 20.55 -21.40
CA ASP A 335 40.97 21.95 -21.87
C ASP A 335 41.88 22.90 -21.07
N TYR A 336 42.47 22.46 -19.97
CA TYR A 336 43.32 23.34 -19.14
C TYR A 336 44.81 23.36 -19.52
N VAL A 337 45.28 22.42 -20.34
CA VAL A 337 46.73 22.28 -20.64
C VAL A 337 47.17 23.15 -21.83
N SER A 338 46.28 23.41 -22.77
CA SER A 338 46.57 24.14 -24.01
C SER A 338 46.58 25.67 -23.86
N LEU A 339 45.90 26.23 -22.85
CA LEU A 339 45.90 27.68 -22.62
C LEU A 339 47.20 28.21 -21.96
N VAL A 340 47.81 27.40 -21.09
CA VAL A 340 48.98 27.82 -20.31
C VAL A 340 50.27 27.83 -21.15
N GLN A 341 50.35 26.98 -22.18
CA GLN A 341 51.52 26.90 -23.05
C GLN A 341 51.63 28.09 -24.02
N ASN A 342 50.52 28.70 -24.43
CA ASN A 342 50.54 29.81 -25.39
C ASN A 342 50.94 31.15 -24.74
N MET A 343 50.65 31.35 -23.45
CA MET A 343 51.02 32.61 -22.77
C MET A 343 52.52 32.74 -22.46
N ILE A 344 53.27 31.64 -22.40
CA ILE A 344 54.70 31.66 -22.08
C ILE A 344 55.55 32.06 -23.31
N GLN A 345 55.00 31.93 -24.52
CA GLN A 345 55.76 32.15 -25.76
C GLN A 345 55.80 33.62 -26.23
N ASP A 346 54.84 34.44 -25.80
CA ASP A 346 54.70 35.83 -26.27
C ASP A 346 55.53 36.86 -25.47
N VAL A 347 56.05 36.48 -24.29
CA VAL A 347 56.82 37.40 -23.42
C VAL A 347 58.31 37.49 -23.80
N SER A 348 58.84 36.51 -24.55
CA SER A 348 60.30 36.45 -24.83
C SER A 348 60.78 37.23 -26.06
N LYS A 349 59.95 38.08 -26.70
CA LYS A 349 60.31 38.73 -27.98
C LYS A 349 60.48 40.25 -27.99
N ALA A 350 60.47 40.95 -26.86
CA ALA A 350 60.64 42.40 -26.87
C ALA A 350 61.49 42.92 -25.69
N SER A 351 62.81 43.05 -25.88
CA SER A 351 63.64 43.94 -25.07
C SER A 351 64.91 44.38 -25.82
N GLY A 352 65.09 45.69 -25.95
CA GLY A 352 66.31 46.34 -26.46
C GLY A 352 66.37 47.83 -26.04
N ASP A 353 67.23 48.09 -25.05
CA ASP A 353 67.93 49.31 -24.58
C ASP A 353 67.19 50.64 -24.25
N HIS A 354 67.10 50.89 -22.93
CA HIS A 354 67.70 51.99 -22.13
C HIS A 354 67.39 53.47 -22.47
N SER A 355 66.18 53.89 -22.06
CA SER A 355 65.91 55.07 -21.22
C SER A 355 64.75 54.68 -20.29
N GLU A 356 64.89 53.51 -19.70
CA GLU A 356 63.76 52.68 -19.30
C GLU A 356 63.21 53.05 -17.93
N GLU A 357 64.03 53.35 -16.93
CA GLU A 357 63.52 53.46 -15.55
C GLU A 357 62.55 54.61 -15.32
N THR A 358 62.83 55.85 -15.77
CA THR A 358 61.92 56.99 -15.58
C THR A 358 60.66 56.90 -16.43
N LYS A 359 60.78 56.40 -17.67
CA LYS A 359 59.62 56.15 -18.54
C LYS A 359 58.80 54.95 -18.06
N GLN A 360 59.44 53.92 -17.51
CA GLN A 360 58.77 52.77 -16.89
C GLN A 360 58.04 53.20 -15.62
N GLN A 361 58.57 54.14 -14.84
CA GLN A 361 57.93 54.61 -13.62
C GLN A 361 56.70 55.50 -13.89
N GLU A 362 56.79 56.42 -14.85
CA GLU A 362 55.61 57.18 -15.33
C GLU A 362 54.59 56.27 -16.04
N LEU A 363 55.05 55.30 -16.82
CA LEU A 363 54.19 54.29 -17.44
C LEU A 363 53.51 53.42 -16.38
N LEU A 364 54.22 53.02 -15.31
CA LEU A 364 53.67 52.24 -14.20
C LEU A 364 52.55 53.00 -13.49
N LEU A 365 52.79 54.25 -13.12
CA LEU A 365 51.78 55.10 -12.47
C LEU A 365 50.58 55.35 -13.40
N ALA A 366 50.81 55.58 -14.70
CA ALA A 366 49.73 55.71 -15.67
C ALA A 366 48.97 54.38 -15.86
N THR A 367 49.66 53.23 -15.83
CA THR A 367 49.01 51.91 -15.91
C THR A 367 48.25 51.55 -14.64
N GLU A 368 48.73 51.93 -13.46
CA GLU A 368 48.04 51.74 -12.18
C GLU A 368 46.77 52.60 -12.10
N GLU A 369 46.83 53.86 -12.53
CA GLU A 369 45.65 54.72 -12.58
C GLU A 369 44.64 54.23 -13.63
N ASN A 370 45.10 53.79 -14.80
CA ASN A 370 44.23 53.17 -15.81
C ASN A 370 43.61 51.86 -15.31
N LEU A 371 44.37 51.01 -14.60
CA LEU A 371 43.86 49.78 -13.97
C LEU A 371 42.80 50.11 -12.92
N ARG A 372 43.03 51.13 -12.08
CA ARG A 372 42.06 51.56 -11.07
C ARG A 372 40.77 52.09 -11.71
N GLN A 373 40.89 52.90 -12.77
CA GLN A 373 39.72 53.37 -13.52
C GLN A 373 38.96 52.22 -14.20
N LEU A 374 39.67 51.20 -14.69
CA LEU A 374 39.07 50.01 -15.28
C LEU A 374 38.34 49.16 -14.23
N GLU A 375 38.92 49.00 -13.04
CA GLU A 375 38.30 48.30 -11.90
C GLU A 375 37.06 49.04 -11.40
N GLU A 376 37.14 50.36 -11.23
CA GLU A 376 36.00 51.19 -10.87
C GLU A 376 34.89 51.14 -11.94
N TRP A 377 35.25 51.14 -13.22
CA TRP A 377 34.28 50.97 -14.31
C TRP A 377 33.63 49.59 -14.28
N LYS A 378 34.41 48.53 -14.05
CA LYS A 378 33.90 47.15 -13.95
C LYS A 378 32.96 46.97 -12.75
N GLU A 379 33.28 47.54 -11.59
CA GLU A 379 32.40 47.52 -10.42
C GLU A 379 31.12 48.31 -10.65
N ARG A 380 31.18 49.48 -11.30
CA ARG A 380 29.97 50.23 -11.69
C ARG A 380 29.07 49.42 -12.62
N GLN A 381 29.65 48.78 -13.64
CA GLN A 381 28.89 47.93 -14.56
C GLN A 381 28.27 46.72 -13.84
N LYS A 382 29.01 46.08 -12.94
CA LYS A 382 28.49 44.97 -12.14
C LYS A 382 27.32 45.41 -11.25
N ALA A 383 27.44 46.57 -10.60
CA ALA A 383 26.36 47.11 -9.77
C ALA A 383 25.10 47.46 -10.60
N GLU A 384 25.26 48.06 -11.77
CA GLU A 384 24.15 48.33 -12.70
C GLU A 384 23.45 47.04 -13.16
N PHE A 385 24.22 46.01 -13.50
CA PHE A 385 23.66 44.71 -13.86
C PHE A 385 22.93 44.06 -12.68
N GLU A 386 23.50 44.09 -11.47
CA GLU A 386 22.86 43.55 -10.27
C GLU A 386 21.53 44.26 -9.95
N GLU A 387 21.46 45.57 -10.11
CA GLU A 387 20.24 46.37 -9.90
C GLU A 387 19.16 46.05 -10.96
N GLN A 388 19.54 45.91 -12.22
CA GLN A 388 18.63 45.46 -13.29
C GLN A 388 18.10 44.06 -12.99
N LEU A 389 18.98 43.14 -12.57
CA LEU A 389 18.61 41.75 -12.28
C LEU A 389 17.66 41.67 -11.07
N LYS A 390 17.87 42.53 -10.06
CA LYS A 390 16.95 42.69 -8.93
C LYS A 390 15.58 43.22 -9.38
N THR A 391 15.57 44.22 -10.25
CA THR A 391 14.33 44.83 -10.77
C THR A 391 13.51 43.81 -11.58
N ILE A 392 14.15 43.01 -12.43
CA ILE A 392 13.49 41.95 -13.20
C ILE A 392 12.90 40.89 -12.27
N LYS A 393 13.67 40.43 -11.27
CA LYS A 393 13.19 39.47 -10.26
C LYS A 393 11.98 39.99 -9.49
N GLU A 394 11.98 41.26 -9.09
CA GLU A 394 10.85 41.87 -8.39
C GLU A 394 9.60 41.97 -9.30
N GLN A 395 9.77 42.24 -10.58
CA GLN A 395 8.67 42.25 -11.56
C GLN A 395 8.08 40.86 -11.78
N GLU A 396 8.92 39.82 -11.92
CA GLU A 396 8.46 38.43 -12.05
C GLU A 396 7.71 37.97 -10.80
N LEU A 397 8.26 38.22 -9.62
CA LEU A 397 7.58 37.89 -8.35
C LEU A 397 6.24 38.60 -8.20
N LYS A 398 6.12 39.83 -8.70
CA LYS A 398 4.85 40.57 -8.69
C LYS A 398 3.83 39.92 -9.64
N LYS A 399 4.26 39.54 -10.84
CA LYS A 399 3.41 38.85 -11.82
C LYS A 399 2.89 37.52 -11.27
N ASP A 400 3.76 36.73 -10.65
CA ASP A 400 3.39 35.46 -10.03
C ASP A 400 2.38 35.66 -8.89
N ARG A 401 2.55 36.71 -8.07
CA ARG A 401 1.58 37.06 -7.02
C ARG A 401 0.21 37.42 -7.59
N ASP A 402 0.16 38.22 -8.65
CA ASP A 402 -1.08 38.64 -9.28
C ASP A 402 -1.80 37.43 -9.94
N GLU A 403 -1.06 36.51 -10.56
CA GLU A 403 -1.62 35.26 -11.12
C GLU A 403 -2.18 34.33 -10.03
N ILE A 404 -1.49 34.21 -8.89
CA ILE A 404 -1.98 33.43 -7.75
C ILE A 404 -3.27 34.04 -7.18
N GLU A 405 -3.34 35.36 -7.08
CA GLU A 405 -4.53 36.03 -6.55
C GLU A 405 -5.73 35.88 -7.49
N GLN A 406 -5.52 36.00 -8.81
CA GLN A 406 -6.57 35.73 -9.80
C GLN A 406 -7.12 34.30 -9.69
N LYS A 407 -6.22 33.30 -9.60
CA LYS A 407 -6.62 31.89 -9.42
C LYS A 407 -7.37 31.66 -8.11
N ARG A 408 -7.01 32.37 -7.03
CA ARG A 408 -7.74 32.31 -5.75
C ARG A 408 -9.16 32.86 -5.87
N VAL A 409 -9.34 33.99 -6.54
CA VAL A 409 -10.66 34.59 -6.76
C VAL A 409 -11.54 33.66 -7.62
N GLU A 410 -10.99 33.11 -8.70
CA GLU A 410 -11.71 32.17 -9.56
C GLU A 410 -12.12 30.89 -8.81
N LEU A 411 -11.21 30.31 -8.03
CA LEU A 411 -11.49 29.16 -7.19
C LEU A 411 -12.62 29.44 -6.19
N ASN A 412 -12.61 30.62 -5.54
CA ASN A 412 -13.66 31.01 -4.60
C ASN A 412 -15.03 31.14 -5.28
N VAL A 413 -15.08 31.67 -6.50
CA VAL A 413 -16.32 31.72 -7.31
C VAL A 413 -16.83 30.31 -7.62
N ASN A 414 -15.93 29.40 -7.99
CA ASN A 414 -16.30 28.01 -8.29
C ASN A 414 -16.76 27.25 -7.05
N ILE A 415 -16.12 27.44 -5.90
CA ILE A 415 -16.56 26.87 -4.61
C ILE A 415 -17.97 27.37 -4.26
N LYS A 416 -18.25 28.66 -4.47
CA LYS A 416 -19.58 29.22 -4.22
C LYS A 416 -20.64 28.55 -5.11
N LYS A 417 -20.37 28.43 -6.42
CA LYS A 417 -21.28 27.74 -7.35
C LYS A 417 -21.53 26.28 -6.94
N CYS A 418 -20.49 25.56 -6.51
CA CYS A 418 -20.65 24.17 -6.05
C CYS A 418 -21.53 24.08 -4.80
N ARG A 419 -21.39 25.04 -3.88
CA ARG A 419 -22.24 25.12 -2.67
C ARG A 419 -23.70 25.40 -3.02
N ASP A 420 -23.95 26.35 -3.92
CA ASP A 420 -25.30 26.70 -4.34
C ASP A 420 -25.99 25.50 -5.03
N LEU A 421 -25.28 24.80 -5.91
CA LEU A 421 -25.79 23.56 -6.54
C LEU A 421 -26.04 22.43 -5.54
N GLN A 422 -25.19 22.31 -4.51
CA GLN A 422 -25.37 21.32 -3.45
C GLN A 422 -26.64 21.60 -2.63
N GLU A 423 -26.94 22.86 -2.36
CA GLU A 423 -28.15 23.28 -1.65
C GLU A 423 -29.41 22.99 -2.49
N GLU A 424 -29.39 23.31 -3.78
CA GLU A 424 -30.50 23.01 -4.70
C GLU A 424 -30.75 21.49 -4.83
N LEU A 425 -29.69 20.69 -4.91
CA LEU A 425 -29.80 19.23 -4.95
C LEU A 425 -30.43 18.69 -3.66
N GLN A 426 -30.02 19.22 -2.50
CA GLN A 426 -30.55 18.82 -1.20
C GLN A 426 -32.04 19.12 -1.08
N GLU A 427 -32.48 20.30 -1.54
CA GLU A 427 -33.89 20.70 -1.57
C GLU A 427 -34.71 19.73 -2.43
N LYS A 428 -34.24 19.40 -3.65
CA LYS A 428 -34.91 18.43 -4.54
C LYS A 428 -35.00 17.03 -3.93
N LEU A 429 -33.98 16.62 -3.19
CA LEU A 429 -33.95 15.32 -2.51
C LEU A 429 -35.01 15.25 -1.40
N ASP A 430 -35.18 16.33 -0.65
CA ASP A 430 -36.17 16.42 0.42
C ASP A 430 -37.61 16.54 -0.10
N GLU A 431 -37.83 17.26 -1.21
CA GLU A 431 -39.11 17.24 -1.95
C GLU A 431 -39.49 15.81 -2.38
N LEU A 432 -38.53 15.06 -2.92
CA LEU A 432 -38.76 13.68 -3.40
C LEU A 432 -39.06 12.72 -2.25
N LYS A 433 -38.36 12.85 -1.11
CA LYS A 433 -38.66 12.10 0.12
C LYS A 433 -40.07 12.40 0.62
N LEU A 434 -40.48 13.68 0.64
CA LEU A 434 -41.82 14.07 1.05
C LEU A 434 -42.88 13.46 0.13
N ALA A 435 -42.69 13.53 -1.18
CA ALA A 435 -43.59 12.95 -2.17
C ALA A 435 -43.73 11.42 -2.02
N LYS A 436 -42.63 10.70 -1.80
CA LYS A 436 -42.64 9.25 -1.51
C LYS A 436 -43.44 8.93 -0.25
N THR A 437 -43.24 9.71 0.81
CA THR A 437 -43.94 9.53 2.10
C THR A 437 -45.45 9.75 1.94
N LEU A 438 -45.84 10.81 1.23
CA LEU A 438 -47.25 11.10 0.93
C LEU A 438 -47.90 10.01 0.08
N LYS A 439 -47.20 9.47 -0.93
CA LYS A 439 -47.69 8.36 -1.76
C LYS A 439 -47.88 7.08 -0.93
N LYS A 440 -46.97 6.78 0.01
CA LYS A 440 -47.11 5.64 0.93
C LYS A 440 -48.30 5.79 1.88
N LYS A 441 -48.51 6.99 2.45
CA LYS A 441 -49.68 7.29 3.29
C LYS A 441 -50.99 7.18 2.50
N ARG A 442 -51.05 7.70 1.26
CA ARG A 442 -52.23 7.58 0.38
C ARG A 442 -52.57 6.12 0.06
N LYS A 443 -51.58 5.29 -0.29
CA LYS A 443 -51.80 3.85 -0.54
C LYS A 443 -52.33 3.12 0.70
N SER A 444 -51.79 3.44 1.88
CA SER A 444 -52.26 2.84 3.15
C SER A 444 -53.70 3.26 3.48
N SER A 445 -54.04 4.53 3.23
CA SER A 445 -55.41 5.04 3.40
C SER A 445 -56.41 4.39 2.44
N SER A 446 -56.03 4.20 1.17
CA SER A 446 -56.85 3.50 0.17
C SER A 446 -57.11 2.05 0.57
N SER A 447 -56.06 1.32 0.97
CA SER A 447 -56.21 -0.07 1.41
C SER A 447 -57.12 -0.20 2.64
N LEU A 448 -57.08 0.77 3.57
CA LEU A 448 -58.00 0.77 4.71
C LEU A 448 -59.44 1.03 4.28
N ALA A 449 -59.66 1.95 3.33
CA ALA A 449 -60.99 2.22 2.78
C ALA A 449 -61.58 1.00 2.05
N ASP A 450 -60.76 0.30 1.26
CA ASP A 450 -61.17 -0.93 0.55
C ASP A 450 -61.55 -2.04 1.53
N VAL A 451 -60.76 -2.24 2.60
CA VAL A 451 -61.06 -3.21 3.68
C VAL A 451 -62.33 -2.84 4.43
N ILE A 452 -62.56 -1.56 4.71
CA ILE A 452 -63.80 -1.09 5.36
C ILE A 452 -65.02 -1.36 4.46
N ALA A 453 -64.92 -1.08 3.16
CA ALA A 453 -66.00 -1.32 2.21
C ALA A 453 -66.29 -2.83 2.05
N GLU A 454 -65.25 -3.67 1.99
CA GLU A 454 -65.38 -5.12 1.93
C GLU A 454 -66.03 -5.68 3.22
N ASN A 455 -65.63 -5.17 4.37
CA ASN A 455 -66.23 -5.54 5.66
C ASN A 455 -67.69 -5.11 5.75
N GLN A 456 -68.02 -3.86 5.36
CA GLN A 456 -69.41 -3.39 5.33
C GLN A 456 -70.30 -4.27 4.44
N LYS A 457 -69.78 -4.74 3.30
CA LYS A 457 -70.50 -5.67 2.42
C LYS A 457 -70.69 -7.05 3.07
N LYS A 458 -69.65 -7.60 3.71
CA LYS A 458 -69.73 -8.87 4.45
C LYS A 458 -70.71 -8.83 5.63
N PHE A 459 -70.83 -7.68 6.29
CA PHE A 459 -71.75 -7.51 7.42
C PHE A 459 -73.21 -7.24 7.01
N ALA A 460 -73.48 -6.91 5.75
CA ALA A 460 -74.83 -6.71 5.24
C ALA A 460 -75.59 -8.03 5.01
N ASP A 461 -74.87 -9.14 4.75
CA ASP A 461 -75.43 -10.45 4.37
C ASP A 461 -75.44 -11.48 5.52
N CYS A 462 -74.89 -11.16 6.69
CA CYS A 462 -74.76 -12.13 7.80
C CYS A 462 -75.95 -12.08 8.77
N GLU A 463 -76.48 -13.26 9.11
CA GLU A 463 -77.46 -13.43 10.18
C GLU A 463 -76.89 -12.99 11.54
N LYS A 464 -77.75 -12.35 12.34
CA LYS A 464 -77.40 -11.68 13.60
C LYS A 464 -76.70 -12.61 14.61
N GLU A 465 -76.98 -13.91 14.54
CA GLU A 465 -76.42 -14.95 15.43
C GLU A 465 -74.94 -15.26 15.10
N LEU A 466 -74.60 -15.38 13.81
CA LEU A 466 -73.21 -15.56 13.37
C LEU A 466 -72.34 -14.33 13.65
N LEU A 467 -72.95 -13.13 13.63
CA LEU A 467 -72.26 -11.90 14.04
C LEU A 467 -71.90 -11.91 15.53
N ILE A 468 -72.79 -12.44 16.39
CA ILE A 468 -72.55 -12.51 17.83
C ILE A 468 -71.40 -13.48 18.12
N ASP A 469 -71.41 -14.66 17.51
CA ASP A 469 -70.31 -15.63 17.65
C ASP A 469 -68.98 -15.09 17.13
N TYR A 470 -69.00 -14.37 16.01
CA TYR A 470 -67.80 -13.73 15.46
C TYR A 470 -67.28 -12.60 16.36
N ILE A 471 -68.17 -11.79 16.94
CA ILE A 471 -67.80 -10.75 17.90
C ILE A 471 -67.21 -11.37 19.18
N SER A 472 -67.81 -12.45 19.69
CA SER A 472 -67.28 -13.17 20.86
C SER A 472 -65.91 -13.77 20.59
N ASN A 473 -65.68 -14.35 19.41
CA ASN A 473 -64.36 -14.84 19.01
C ASN A 473 -63.33 -13.70 18.88
N LEU A 474 -63.69 -12.58 18.26
CA LEU A 474 -62.83 -11.40 18.18
C LEU A 474 -62.54 -10.77 19.55
N GLN A 475 -63.46 -10.87 20.51
CA GLN A 475 -63.24 -10.42 21.88
C GLN A 475 -62.22 -11.32 22.58
N ASN A 476 -62.35 -12.65 22.44
CA ASN A 476 -61.39 -13.60 22.98
C ASN A 476 -59.98 -13.42 22.38
N ASP A 477 -59.90 -13.22 21.06
CA ASP A 477 -58.64 -12.95 20.38
C ASP A 477 -58.02 -11.62 20.86
N ASN A 478 -58.82 -10.58 21.06
CA ASN A 478 -58.34 -9.30 21.60
C ASN A 478 -57.84 -9.44 23.05
N GLU A 479 -58.49 -10.23 23.89
CA GLU A 479 -58.02 -10.51 25.23
C GLU A 479 -56.69 -11.28 25.22
N SER A 480 -56.58 -12.30 24.37
CA SER A 480 -55.35 -13.05 24.15
C SER A 480 -54.21 -12.15 23.67
N LEU A 481 -54.46 -11.27 22.70
CA LEU A 481 -53.48 -10.31 22.21
C LEU A 481 -53.06 -9.31 23.29
N LYS A 482 -54.00 -8.82 24.11
CA LYS A 482 -53.68 -7.94 25.25
C LYS A 482 -52.80 -8.66 26.28
N GLN A 483 -53.06 -9.94 26.54
CA GLN A 483 -52.25 -10.75 27.43
C GLN A 483 -50.82 -10.90 26.90
N ILE A 484 -50.66 -11.23 25.61
CA ILE A 484 -49.36 -11.32 24.95
C ILE A 484 -48.61 -9.99 25.01
N ILE A 485 -49.27 -8.86 24.77
CA ILE A 485 -48.67 -7.53 24.87
C ILE A 485 -48.19 -7.26 26.30
N ASN A 486 -48.96 -7.65 27.31
CA ASN A 486 -48.59 -7.46 28.70
C ASN A 486 -47.38 -8.34 29.10
N GLU A 487 -47.36 -9.59 28.65
CA GLU A 487 -46.23 -10.50 28.84
C GLU A 487 -44.95 -9.97 28.15
N GLN A 488 -45.06 -9.48 26.92
CA GLN A 488 -43.93 -8.86 26.21
C GLN A 488 -43.43 -7.59 26.90
N LYS A 489 -44.34 -6.76 27.45
CA LYS A 489 -43.96 -5.58 28.24
C LYS A 489 -43.21 -5.96 29.52
N GLN A 490 -43.66 -7.00 30.22
CA GLN A 490 -42.96 -7.50 31.41
C GLN A 490 -41.59 -8.09 31.05
N GLN A 491 -41.48 -8.81 29.93
CA GLN A 491 -40.19 -9.30 29.44
C GLN A 491 -39.24 -8.16 29.08
N LEU A 492 -39.74 -7.11 28.41
CA LEU A 492 -38.95 -5.92 28.10
C LEU A 492 -38.49 -5.18 29.37
N ASP A 493 -39.35 -5.03 30.36
CA ASP A 493 -39.00 -4.40 31.64
C ASP A 493 -37.96 -5.22 32.41
N ASN A 494 -38.07 -6.56 32.40
CA ASN A 494 -37.06 -7.45 32.98
C ASN A 494 -35.71 -7.37 32.24
N ILE A 495 -35.72 -7.33 30.91
CA ILE A 495 -34.51 -7.12 30.10
C ILE A 495 -33.90 -5.76 30.42
N GLN A 496 -34.70 -4.70 30.55
CA GLN A 496 -34.23 -3.37 30.89
C GLN A 496 -33.62 -3.29 32.30
N LYS A 497 -34.17 -4.04 33.27
CA LYS A 497 -33.64 -4.13 34.64
C LYS A 497 -32.38 -4.99 34.76
N THR A 498 -32.23 -6.01 33.91
CA THR A 498 -31.05 -6.89 33.90
C THR A 498 -29.95 -6.41 32.97
N ALA A 499 -30.25 -5.51 32.04
CA ALA A 499 -29.27 -4.86 31.20
C ALA A 499 -28.47 -3.82 32.01
N LEU A 500 -27.16 -3.81 31.78
CA LEU A 500 -26.23 -2.84 32.35
C LEU A 500 -26.72 -1.42 32.02
N THR A 501 -26.90 -0.58 33.04
CA THR A 501 -27.44 0.77 32.80
C THR A 501 -26.42 1.60 32.02
N LYS A 502 -26.90 2.61 31.29
CA LYS A 502 -26.01 3.55 30.57
C LYS A 502 -24.98 4.16 31.51
N GLU A 503 -25.37 4.46 32.75
CA GLU A 503 -24.51 5.02 33.79
C GLU A 503 -23.42 4.04 34.26
N GLN A 504 -23.77 2.77 34.47
CA GLN A 504 -22.79 1.73 34.79
C GLN A 504 -21.80 1.51 33.64
N THR A 505 -22.28 1.58 32.40
CA THR A 505 -21.43 1.48 31.21
C THR A 505 -20.49 2.69 31.10
N THR A 506 -20.98 3.90 31.36
CA THR A 506 -20.13 5.11 31.33
C THR A 506 -19.10 5.14 32.44
N ASN A 507 -19.41 4.63 33.63
CA ASN A 507 -18.44 4.53 34.73
C ASN A 507 -17.33 3.54 34.40
N LEU A 508 -17.67 2.36 33.87
CA LEU A 508 -16.68 1.39 33.39
C LEU A 508 -15.81 1.95 32.26
N LEU A 509 -16.40 2.71 31.32
CA LEU A 509 -15.63 3.39 30.27
C LEU A 509 -14.69 4.46 30.84
N HIS A 510 -15.13 5.20 31.86
CA HIS A 510 -14.28 6.19 32.52
C HIS A 510 -13.12 5.53 33.29
N GLU A 511 -13.37 4.42 33.98
CA GLU A 511 -12.32 3.62 34.64
C GLU A 511 -11.33 3.04 33.63
N LEU A 512 -11.82 2.49 32.51
CA LEU A 512 -10.97 2.01 31.42
C LEU A 512 -10.10 3.13 30.85
N LYS A 513 -10.67 4.31 30.63
CA LYS A 513 -9.91 5.48 30.17
C LYS A 513 -8.83 5.89 31.17
N GLY A 514 -9.15 5.92 32.46
CA GLY A 514 -8.17 6.23 33.52
C GLY A 514 -7.06 5.18 33.62
N LEU A 515 -7.35 3.91 33.37
CA LEU A 515 -6.33 2.85 33.30
C LEU A 515 -5.44 2.99 32.06
N GLU A 516 -6.01 3.38 30.92
CA GLU A 516 -5.28 3.60 29.68
C GLU A 516 -4.32 4.78 29.77
N GLU A 517 -4.75 5.89 30.40
CA GLU A 517 -3.88 7.04 30.68
C GLU A 517 -2.71 6.65 31.60
N LYS A 518 -2.98 5.88 32.67
CA LYS A 518 -1.92 5.38 33.56
C LYS A 518 -0.95 4.44 32.84
N PHE A 519 -1.46 3.58 31.95
CA PHE A 519 -0.63 2.70 31.14
C PHE A 519 0.28 3.49 30.19
N GLN A 520 -0.25 4.54 29.55
CA GLN A 520 0.50 5.39 28.65
C GLN A 520 1.62 6.15 29.39
N VAL A 521 1.34 6.71 30.58
CA VAL A 521 2.36 7.35 31.42
C VAL A 521 3.45 6.35 31.81
N ALA A 522 3.07 5.13 32.26
CA ALA A 522 4.05 4.10 32.60
C ALA A 522 4.92 3.71 31.40
N GLN A 523 4.36 3.68 30.18
CA GLN A 523 5.10 3.42 28.95
C GLN A 523 6.09 4.53 28.62
N GLN A 524 5.71 5.81 28.78
CA GLN A 524 6.60 6.96 28.61
C GLN A 524 7.72 6.98 29.67
N THR A 525 7.40 6.67 30.91
CA THR A 525 8.40 6.56 31.99
C THR A 525 9.39 5.43 31.69
N LYS A 526 8.92 4.29 31.18
CA LYS A 526 9.77 3.17 30.76
C LYS A 526 10.72 3.56 29.62
N THR A 527 10.24 4.30 28.61
CA THR A 527 11.11 4.77 27.51
C THR A 527 12.15 5.75 28.02
N TYR A 528 11.78 6.67 28.91
CA TYR A 528 12.71 7.60 29.55
C TYR A 528 13.82 6.86 30.31
N PHE A 529 13.47 5.92 31.19
CA PHE A 529 14.48 5.14 31.93
C PHE A 529 15.37 4.31 31.00
N LYS A 530 14.83 3.78 29.89
CA LYS A 530 15.63 3.05 28.90
C LYS A 530 16.66 3.97 28.21
N GLU A 531 16.29 5.22 27.90
CA GLU A 531 17.22 6.19 27.35
C GLU A 531 18.29 6.62 28.35
N GLN A 532 17.90 6.89 29.61
CA GLN A 532 18.85 7.22 30.66
C GLN A 532 19.83 6.07 30.91
N TRP A 533 19.34 4.82 30.92
CA TRP A 533 20.18 3.64 31.04
C TRP A 533 21.17 3.53 29.86
N LYS A 534 20.70 3.77 28.64
CA LYS A 534 21.57 3.77 27.44
C LYS A 534 22.69 4.81 27.56
N LYS A 535 22.37 6.04 28.01
CA LYS A 535 23.36 7.10 28.23
C LYS A 535 24.38 6.71 29.29
N ALA A 536 23.93 6.22 30.44
CA ALA A 536 24.81 5.75 31.50
C ALA A 536 25.74 4.62 31.03
N CYS A 537 25.24 3.67 30.23
CA CYS A 537 26.08 2.64 29.63
C CYS A 537 27.14 3.20 28.67
N GLN A 538 26.81 4.22 27.88
CA GLN A 538 27.74 4.90 26.98
C GLN A 538 28.82 5.63 27.78
N GLU A 539 28.44 6.41 28.79
CA GLU A 539 29.40 7.10 29.68
C GLU A 539 30.35 6.12 30.37
N ILE A 540 29.85 4.99 30.87
CA ILE A 540 30.69 3.94 31.46
C ILE A 540 31.65 3.34 30.42
N HIS A 541 31.20 3.15 29.18
CA HIS A 541 32.05 2.65 28.11
C HIS A 541 33.18 3.65 27.78
N ASP A 542 32.84 4.93 27.67
CA ASP A 542 33.80 5.99 27.35
C ASP A 542 34.84 6.16 28.46
N LEU A 543 34.41 6.13 29.73
CA LEU A 543 35.32 6.12 30.89
C LEU A 543 36.27 4.92 30.88
N LYS A 544 35.75 3.71 30.62
CA LYS A 544 36.58 2.50 30.50
C LYS A 544 37.57 2.58 29.34
N ALA A 545 37.16 3.16 28.22
CA ALA A 545 38.02 3.34 27.06
C ALA A 545 39.15 4.33 27.38
N GLU A 546 38.86 5.39 28.13
CA GLU A 546 39.86 6.37 28.57
C GLU A 546 40.84 5.78 29.59
N ASP A 547 40.34 5.03 30.59
CA ASP A 547 41.19 4.31 31.55
C ASP A 547 42.13 3.32 30.84
N TYR A 548 41.62 2.61 29.82
CA TYR A 548 42.43 1.69 29.03
C TYR A 548 43.53 2.41 28.22
N LYS A 549 43.22 3.58 27.64
CA LYS A 549 44.23 4.41 26.96
C LYS A 549 45.28 4.93 27.93
N GLN A 550 44.88 5.42 29.10
CA GLN A 550 45.81 5.87 30.12
C GLN A 550 46.74 4.74 30.56
N LEU A 551 46.20 3.54 30.79
CA LEU A 551 46.99 2.36 31.11
C LEU A 551 47.97 1.99 29.97
N GLN A 552 47.53 2.06 28.72
CA GLN A 552 48.41 1.83 27.56
C GLN A 552 49.53 2.88 27.45
N SER A 553 49.23 4.15 27.76
CA SER A 553 50.24 5.22 27.78
C SER A 553 51.26 4.98 28.88
N GLN A 554 50.83 4.64 30.10
CA GLN A 554 51.72 4.29 31.21
C GLN A 554 52.59 3.07 30.88
N LEU A 555 52.01 2.03 30.26
CA LEU A 555 52.78 0.86 29.81
C LEU A 555 53.80 1.22 28.72
N ARG A 556 53.46 2.14 27.82
CA ARG A 556 54.39 2.64 26.79
C ARG A 556 55.53 3.43 27.43
N GLU A 557 55.24 4.37 28.33
CA GLU A 557 56.25 5.14 29.06
C GLU A 557 57.19 4.22 29.84
N ARG A 558 56.64 3.25 30.58
CA ARG A 558 57.44 2.23 31.28
C ARG A 558 58.32 1.39 30.35
N ARG A 559 57.84 1.09 29.14
CA ARG A 559 58.62 0.37 28.14
C ARG A 559 59.73 1.25 27.55
N GLU A 560 59.46 2.52 27.28
CA GLU A 560 60.46 3.48 26.82
C GLU A 560 61.53 3.73 27.89
N GLU A 561 61.15 3.77 29.18
CA GLU A 561 62.09 3.81 30.31
C GLU A 561 63.00 2.56 30.33
N LEU A 562 62.44 1.37 30.10
CA LEU A 562 63.19 0.12 30.01
C LEU A 562 64.14 0.08 28.80
N ASP A 563 63.67 0.51 27.62
CA ASP A 563 64.48 0.56 26.40
C ASP A 563 65.64 1.58 26.56
N GLN A 564 65.42 2.70 27.26
CA GLN A 564 66.48 3.66 27.60
C GLN A 564 67.52 3.07 28.56
N LEU A 565 67.10 2.27 29.54
CA LEU A 565 68.00 1.56 30.44
C LEU A 565 68.81 0.49 29.68
N ASP A 566 68.18 -0.28 28.79
CA ASP A 566 68.88 -1.24 27.93
C ASP A 566 69.92 -0.56 27.01
N HIS A 567 69.62 0.61 26.45
CA HIS A 567 70.58 1.39 25.66
C HIS A 567 71.77 1.94 26.47
N LEU A 568 71.57 2.26 27.74
CA LEU A 568 72.65 2.63 28.66
C LEU A 568 73.55 1.43 28.98
N TYR A 569 72.98 0.25 29.17
CA TYR A 569 73.75 -0.99 29.39
C TYR A 569 74.58 -1.38 28.14
N VAL A 570 74.02 -1.27 26.93
CA VAL A 570 74.74 -1.56 25.68
C VAL A 570 75.84 -0.54 25.37
N THR A 571 75.69 0.73 25.79
CA THR A 571 76.74 1.76 25.62
C THR A 571 77.86 1.64 26.65
N GLU A 572 77.60 1.12 27.86
CA GLU A 572 78.65 0.73 28.81
C GLU A 572 79.46 -0.47 28.31
N GLU A 573 78.81 -1.53 27.78
CA GLU A 573 79.53 -2.67 27.17
C GLU A 573 80.32 -2.28 25.90
N ALA A 574 79.80 -1.36 25.07
CA ALA A 574 80.51 -0.88 23.88
C ALA A 574 81.72 0.02 24.22
N ASN A 575 81.67 0.78 25.33
CA ASN A 575 82.81 1.58 25.80
C ASN A 575 83.91 0.72 26.46
N GLU A 576 83.56 -0.42 27.05
CA GLU A 576 84.55 -1.39 27.55
C GLU A 576 85.26 -2.16 26.41
N LEU A 577 84.66 -2.27 25.22
CA LEU A 577 85.28 -2.93 24.06
C LEU A 577 86.17 -2.01 23.19
N VAL A 578 86.14 -0.70 23.38
CA VAL A 578 87.05 0.27 22.70
C VAL A 578 88.28 0.61 23.56
N THR A 579 88.36 0.06 24.78
CA THR A 579 89.50 0.22 25.70
C THR A 579 90.32 -1.06 25.90
N PHE A 580 90.46 -1.87 24.84
CA PHE A 580 91.45 -2.95 24.76
C PHE A 580 92.32 -2.86 23.51
#